data_AF-A0A5C8S0G3-F1
#
_entry.id   AF-A0A5C8S0G3-F1
#
_cell.length_a   1.000
_cell.length_b   1.000
_cell.length_c   1.000
_cell.angle_alpha   90.00
_cell.angle_beta   90.00
_cell.angle_gamma   90.00
#
_symmetry.space_group_name_H-M   'P 1'
#
loop_
_entity.id
_entity.type
_entity.pdbx_description
1 polymer ?
#
loop_
_entity_poly.entity_id
_entity_poly.type
_entity_poly.pdbx_seq_one_letter_code
_entity_poly.pdbx_strand_id
1 'polypeptide(L)'
;MNTIRQIAAFIASVIAALAEMAVTATWLVWRAGRWVLESVTPAPRRAPAAAAGAADAAAALAEASQAPVGVPAAVALAKPEPVDPVLEWGTLAHKYAMAQSIITGEDDPKLDGILDEPAIAWLTSLTHVDLLKITNATPMQVGKHMLGEREIPGLKLCPTMREWEQSKREMTSITAEMRERMAEARQAMQDALDDLVNHPSWEPLRGV
;
A
#
# COMPACT_ATOMS: atom_id res chain seq x y z
N MET A 1 -26.25 -36.24 28.57
CA MET A 1 -25.72 -35.13 29.40
C MET A 1 -24.37 -34.58 28.88
N ASN A 2 -24.18 -34.40 27.56
CA ASN A 2 -22.87 -34.00 26.99
C ASN A 2 -22.84 -32.62 26.32
N THR A 3 -23.98 -31.98 26.08
CA THR A 3 -24.05 -30.70 25.34
C THR A 3 -23.61 -29.50 26.17
N ILE A 4 -23.94 -29.45 27.47
CA ILE A 4 -23.54 -28.36 28.38
C ILE A 4 -22.02 -28.30 28.58
N ARG A 5 -21.36 -29.47 28.65
CA ARG A 5 -19.88 -29.54 28.78
C ARG A 5 -19.18 -29.11 27.49
N GLN A 6 -19.73 -29.42 26.32
CA GLN A 6 -19.18 -28.98 25.04
C GLN A 6 -19.32 -27.47 24.84
N ILE A 7 -20.45 -26.88 25.23
CA ILE A 7 -20.67 -25.43 25.17
C ILE A 7 -19.70 -24.70 26.14
N ALA A 8 -19.54 -25.22 27.36
CA ALA A 8 -18.61 -24.64 28.32
C ALA A 8 -17.14 -24.71 27.84
N ALA A 9 -16.73 -25.83 27.22
CA ALA A 9 -15.38 -25.98 26.66
C ALA A 9 -15.14 -25.02 25.48
N PHE A 10 -16.14 -24.84 24.61
CA PHE A 10 -16.04 -23.89 23.49
C PHE A 10 -15.91 -22.45 24.00
N ILE A 11 -16.77 -22.02 24.93
CA ILE A 11 -16.70 -20.67 25.51
C ILE A 11 -15.35 -20.43 26.20
N ALA A 12 -14.83 -21.41 26.95
CA ALA A 12 -13.53 -21.30 27.59
C ALA A 12 -12.39 -21.15 26.56
N SER A 13 -12.45 -21.86 25.43
CA SER A 13 -11.45 -21.74 24.35
C SER A 13 -11.48 -20.37 23.67
N VAL A 14 -12.67 -19.79 23.47
CA VAL A 14 -12.83 -18.44 22.90
C VAL A 14 -12.28 -17.38 23.85
N ILE A 15 -12.57 -17.48 25.15
CA ILE A 15 -12.06 -16.53 26.15
C ILE A 15 -10.52 -16.62 26.26
N ALA A 16 -9.95 -17.83 26.20
CA ALA A 16 -8.50 -18.01 26.21
C ALA A 16 -7.82 -17.38 24.98
N ALA A 17 -8.38 -17.57 23.79
CA ALA A 17 -7.86 -16.97 22.56
C ALA A 17 -7.92 -15.43 22.59
N LEU A 18 -9.00 -14.86 23.14
CA LEU A 18 -9.12 -13.40 23.30
C LEU A 18 -8.13 -12.85 24.33
N ALA A 19 -7.84 -13.59 25.40
CA ALA A 19 -6.86 -13.17 26.40
C ALA A 19 -5.43 -13.13 25.84
N GLU A 20 -5.04 -14.11 25.01
CA GLU A 20 -3.72 -14.11 24.37
C GLU A 20 -3.54 -12.96 23.36
N MET A 21 -4.59 -12.61 22.61
CA MET A 21 -4.56 -11.42 21.74
C MET A 21 -4.50 -10.10 22.54
N ALA A 22 -5.18 -10.01 23.67
CA ALA A 22 -5.15 -8.81 24.50
C ALA A 22 -3.75 -8.54 25.08
N VAL A 23 -3.02 -9.59 25.48
CA VAL A 23 -1.65 -9.45 26.03
C VAL A 23 -0.67 -8.98 24.95
N THR A 24 -0.76 -9.52 23.73
CA THR A 24 0.12 -9.11 22.63
C THR A 24 -0.18 -7.70 22.14
N ALA A 25 -1.46 -7.32 22.03
CA ALA A 25 -1.86 -5.97 21.67
C ALA A 25 -1.40 -4.91 22.69
N THR A 26 -1.56 -5.20 23.99
CA THR A 26 -1.14 -4.27 25.06
C THR A 26 0.38 -4.05 25.04
N TRP A 27 1.14 -5.12 24.80
CA TRP A 27 2.60 -5.03 24.72
C TRP A 27 3.08 -4.21 23.52
N LEU A 28 2.42 -4.34 22.36
CA LEU A 28 2.70 -3.54 21.17
C LEU A 28 2.38 -2.05 21.39
N VAL A 29 1.24 -1.75 22.01
CA VAL A 29 0.85 -0.36 22.35
C VAL A 29 1.87 0.26 23.31
N TRP A 30 2.31 -0.48 24.32
CA TRP A 30 3.35 -0.02 25.25
C TRP A 30 4.68 0.25 24.53
N ARG A 31 5.08 -0.63 23.61
CA ARG A 31 6.33 -0.49 22.84
C ARG A 31 6.28 0.70 21.87
N ALA A 32 5.14 0.92 21.22
CA ALA A 32 4.90 2.09 20.39
C ALA A 32 4.92 3.38 21.21
N GLY A 33 4.25 3.39 22.37
CA GLY A 33 4.27 4.53 23.30
C GLY A 33 5.68 4.88 23.80
N ARG A 34 6.50 3.86 24.10
CA ARG A 34 7.90 4.06 24.49
C ARG A 34 8.73 4.69 23.37
N TRP A 35 8.58 4.23 22.13
CA TRP A 35 9.27 4.81 20.97
C TRP A 35 8.88 6.27 20.75
N VAL A 36 7.60 6.62 20.89
CA VAL A 36 7.13 8.00 20.80
C VAL A 36 7.77 8.84 21.92
N LEU A 37 7.82 8.34 23.16
CA LEU A 37 8.46 9.05 24.26
C LEU A 37 9.96 9.27 24.01
N GLU A 38 10.68 8.26 23.53
CA GLU A 38 12.10 8.35 23.17
C GLU A 38 12.35 9.32 21.99
N SER A 39 11.38 9.51 21.09
CA SER A 39 11.48 10.46 19.98
C SER A 39 11.18 11.91 20.37
N VAL A 40 10.30 12.13 21.35
CA VAL A 40 9.87 13.48 21.79
C VAL A 40 10.71 14.01 22.94
N THR A 41 11.30 13.13 23.76
CA THR A 41 12.29 13.54 24.76
C THR A 41 13.69 13.39 24.18
N PRO A 42 14.34 14.47 23.70
CA PRO A 42 15.75 14.39 23.33
C PRO A 42 16.53 14.01 24.59
N ALA A 43 16.99 12.76 24.65
CA ALA A 43 17.84 12.31 25.73
C ALA A 43 19.04 13.27 25.81
N PRO A 44 19.30 13.90 26.97
CA PRO A 44 20.47 14.74 27.12
C PRO A 44 21.68 13.86 26.83
N ARG A 45 22.37 14.17 25.73
CA ARG A 45 23.65 13.57 25.35
C ARG A 45 24.52 13.66 26.60
N ARG A 46 24.74 12.54 27.29
CA ARG A 46 25.64 12.48 28.43
C ARG A 46 27.04 12.82 27.91
N ALA A 47 27.42 14.09 28.03
CA ALA A 47 28.81 14.49 28.00
C ALA A 47 29.53 13.70 29.11
N PRO A 48 30.77 13.23 28.88
CA PRO A 48 31.53 12.54 29.91
C PRO A 48 31.64 13.44 31.15
N ALA A 49 31.44 12.84 32.33
CA ALA A 49 31.33 13.54 33.59
C ALA A 49 32.58 14.39 33.90
N ALA A 50 32.49 15.70 33.62
CA ALA A 50 33.32 16.70 34.27
C ALA A 50 32.57 17.15 35.53
N ALA A 51 33.12 16.80 36.68
CA ALA A 51 32.66 17.25 37.98
C ALA A 51 32.81 18.77 38.08
N ALA A 52 31.72 19.52 37.98
CA ALA A 52 31.63 20.91 38.42
C ALA A 52 30.17 21.25 38.77
N GLY A 53 29.99 21.95 39.88
CA GLY A 53 28.73 22.06 40.61
C GLY A 53 27.62 22.83 39.89
N ALA A 54 26.39 22.61 40.37
CA ALA A 54 25.15 23.20 39.86
C ALA A 54 25.11 24.75 39.85
N ALA A 55 26.09 25.43 40.43
CA ALA A 55 26.22 26.89 40.39
C ALA A 55 26.82 27.40 39.07
N ASP A 56 27.71 26.63 38.42
CA ASP A 56 28.36 27.07 37.17
C ASP A 56 27.46 26.87 35.94
N ALA A 57 26.47 25.97 36.02
CA ALA A 57 25.51 25.74 34.94
C ALA A 57 24.56 26.94 34.70
N ALA A 58 24.25 27.70 35.75
CA ALA A 58 23.42 28.90 35.64
C ALA A 58 24.18 30.10 35.06
N ALA A 59 25.48 30.23 35.39
CA ALA A 59 26.34 31.26 34.82
C ALA A 59 26.62 31.00 33.33
N ALA A 60 26.84 29.73 32.93
CA ALA A 60 27.03 29.36 31.54
C ALA A 60 25.77 29.59 30.67
N LEU A 61 24.56 29.43 31.24
CA LEU A 61 23.31 29.75 30.53
C LEU A 61 23.11 31.26 30.36
N ALA A 62 23.52 32.06 31.34
CA ALA A 62 23.44 33.52 31.26
C ALA A 62 24.41 34.08 30.22
N GLU A 63 25.62 33.53 30.12
CA GLU A 63 26.64 33.96 29.14
C GLU A 63 26.28 33.51 27.70
N ALA A 64 25.64 32.36 27.54
CA ALA A 64 25.13 31.90 26.24
C ALA A 64 23.98 32.75 25.66
N SER A 65 23.29 33.54 26.51
CA SER A 65 22.19 34.42 26.07
C SER A 65 22.65 35.79 25.56
N GLN A 66 23.94 36.12 25.69
CA GLN A 66 24.53 37.36 25.18
C GLN A 66 25.40 37.17 23.95
N ALA A 67 25.55 35.93 23.45
CA ALA A 67 26.18 35.71 22.17
C ALA A 67 25.35 36.41 21.08
N PRO A 68 25.96 37.25 20.21
CA PRO A 68 25.23 37.84 19.10
C PRO A 68 24.60 36.69 18.32
N VAL A 69 23.27 36.75 18.15
CA VAL A 69 22.52 35.82 17.31
C VAL A 69 23.07 36.01 15.90
N GLY A 70 24.13 35.26 15.59
CA GLY A 70 24.63 35.11 14.25
C GLY A 70 23.44 34.62 13.46
N VAL A 71 22.97 35.47 12.53
CA VAL A 71 21.96 35.14 11.54
C VAL A 71 22.23 33.71 11.11
N PRO A 72 21.29 32.76 11.29
CA PRO A 72 21.54 31.37 10.91
C PRO A 72 22.04 31.42 9.47
N ALA A 73 23.31 31.02 9.30
CA ALA A 73 23.95 30.99 8.00
C ALA A 73 22.97 30.29 7.09
N ALA A 74 22.50 31.02 6.07
CA ALA A 74 21.51 30.52 5.12
C ALA A 74 21.95 29.11 4.75
N VAL A 75 21.16 28.12 5.18
CA VAL A 75 21.40 26.72 4.87
C VAL A 75 21.44 26.70 3.36
N ALA A 76 22.66 26.64 2.81
CA ALA A 76 22.88 26.65 1.39
C ALA A 76 22.06 25.48 0.88
N LEU A 77 21.02 25.80 0.10
CA LEU A 77 20.13 24.84 -0.53
C LEU A 77 21.04 23.82 -1.21
N ALA A 78 21.19 22.66 -0.57
CA ALA A 78 21.98 21.58 -1.10
C ALA A 78 21.40 21.28 -2.47
N LYS A 79 22.26 21.32 -3.48
CA LYS A 79 21.94 20.93 -4.85
C LYS A 79 21.18 19.59 -4.75
N PRO A 80 19.99 19.42 -5.35
CA PRO A 80 19.26 18.17 -5.24
C PRO A 80 20.18 17.06 -5.72
N GLU A 81 20.54 16.15 -4.80
CA GLU A 81 21.24 14.93 -5.17
C GLU A 81 20.37 14.17 -6.17
N PRO A 82 20.98 13.40 -7.09
CA PRO A 82 20.22 12.50 -7.95
C PRO A 82 19.39 11.59 -7.05
N VAL A 83 18.07 11.78 -7.09
CA VAL A 83 17.16 11.00 -6.26
C VAL A 83 17.25 9.55 -6.72
N ASP A 84 17.41 8.65 -5.76
CA ASP A 84 17.43 7.22 -6.03
C ASP A 84 16.12 6.82 -6.75
N PRO A 85 16.18 6.26 -7.97
CA PRO A 85 14.97 5.89 -8.72
C PRO A 85 14.09 4.92 -7.94
N VAL A 86 14.69 4.08 -7.07
CA VAL A 86 13.96 3.19 -6.17
C VAL A 86 13.04 4.00 -5.24
N LEU A 87 13.57 5.07 -4.65
CA LEU A 87 12.83 5.90 -3.72
C LEU A 87 11.75 6.71 -4.43
N GLU A 88 12.00 7.20 -5.64
CA GLU A 88 10.99 7.92 -6.43
C GLU A 88 9.79 7.04 -6.76
N TRP A 89 10.06 5.84 -7.27
CA TRP A 89 9.03 4.85 -7.62
C TRP A 89 8.18 4.48 -6.41
N GLY A 90 8.85 4.14 -5.31
CA GLY A 90 8.20 3.77 -4.07
C GLY A 90 7.39 4.90 -3.45
N THR A 91 7.88 6.15 -3.52
CA THR A 91 7.17 7.32 -3.01
C THR A 91 5.91 7.60 -3.83
N LEU A 92 5.98 7.47 -5.15
CA LEU A 92 4.83 7.67 -6.03
C LEU A 92 3.76 6.59 -5.83
N ALA A 93 4.18 5.33 -5.74
CA ALA A 93 3.29 4.21 -5.46
C ALA A 93 2.63 4.33 -4.07
N HIS A 94 3.37 4.80 -3.06
CA HIS A 94 2.82 5.05 -1.72
C HIS A 94 1.77 6.17 -1.73
N LYS A 95 2.05 7.29 -2.41
CA LYS A 95 1.08 8.38 -2.61
C LYS A 95 -0.18 7.91 -3.33
N TYR A 96 -0.02 7.09 -4.37
CA TYR A 96 -1.15 6.51 -5.08
C TYR A 96 -2.00 5.62 -4.17
N ALA A 97 -1.38 4.72 -3.41
CA ALA A 97 -2.09 3.86 -2.48
C ALA A 97 -2.82 4.64 -1.36
N MET A 98 -2.22 5.74 -0.90
CA MET A 98 -2.86 6.68 0.04
C MET A 98 -4.08 7.37 -0.60
N ALA A 99 -3.95 7.90 -1.81
CA ALA A 99 -5.03 8.56 -2.54
C ALA A 99 -6.22 7.61 -2.73
N GLN A 100 -5.96 6.37 -3.14
CA GLN A 100 -6.98 5.33 -3.32
C GLN A 100 -7.65 4.88 -2.01
N SER A 101 -7.04 5.13 -0.86
CA SER A 101 -7.60 4.82 0.45
C SER A 101 -8.51 5.93 1.00
N ILE A 102 -8.36 7.15 0.47
CA ILE A 102 -9.06 8.34 0.94
C ILE A 102 -10.27 8.61 0.04
N ILE A 103 -11.47 8.61 0.61
CA ILE A 103 -12.73 8.85 -0.12
C ILE A 103 -12.88 10.34 -0.53
N THR A 104 -12.03 11.25 -0.03
CA THR A 104 -12.24 12.71 -0.13
C THR A 104 -11.92 13.33 -1.50
N GLY A 105 -11.77 12.54 -2.56
CA GLY A 105 -11.67 13.06 -3.93
C GLY A 105 -10.44 13.93 -4.18
N GLU A 106 -9.33 13.65 -3.50
CA GLU A 106 -8.05 14.26 -3.82
C GLU A 106 -7.59 13.79 -5.21
N ASP A 107 -6.96 14.67 -5.99
CA ASP A 107 -6.52 14.34 -7.34
C ASP A 107 -5.52 13.18 -7.32
N ASP A 108 -5.76 12.15 -8.12
CA ASP A 108 -4.85 11.01 -8.24
C ASP A 108 -3.45 11.50 -8.68
N PRO A 109 -2.37 11.00 -8.06
CA PRO A 109 -1.02 11.39 -8.43
C PRO A 109 -0.75 10.99 -9.88
N LYS A 110 -0.17 11.90 -10.65
CA LYS A 110 0.26 11.61 -12.03
C LYS A 110 1.37 10.57 -11.99
N LEU A 111 1.08 9.37 -12.49
CA LEU A 111 2.02 8.26 -12.54
C LEU A 111 2.93 8.33 -13.78
N ASP A 112 2.44 8.97 -14.84
CA ASP A 112 3.13 9.08 -16.12
C ASP A 112 4.43 9.87 -16.01
N GLY A 113 5.49 9.35 -16.63
CA GLY A 113 6.80 10.00 -16.75
C GLY A 113 7.81 9.63 -15.66
N ILE A 114 7.36 9.02 -14.55
CA ILE A 114 8.26 8.49 -13.50
C ILE A 114 8.23 6.96 -13.50
N LEU A 115 7.02 6.38 -13.52
CA LEU A 115 6.83 4.93 -13.58
C LEU A 115 6.75 4.48 -15.04
N ASP A 116 7.20 3.25 -15.29
CA ASP A 116 7.02 2.59 -16.57
C ASP A 116 5.60 2.02 -16.73
N GLU A 117 5.20 1.76 -17.98
CA GLU A 117 3.89 1.18 -18.30
C GLU A 117 3.56 -0.10 -17.49
N PRO A 118 4.48 -1.08 -17.30
CA PRO A 118 4.19 -2.26 -16.50
C PRO A 118 4.00 -1.95 -15.00
N ALA A 119 4.77 -1.03 -14.41
CA ALA A 119 4.56 -0.64 -13.02
C ALA A 119 3.22 0.07 -12.82
N ILE A 120 2.83 0.94 -13.77
CA ILE A 120 1.53 1.62 -13.74
C ILE A 120 0.40 0.59 -13.84
N ALA A 121 0.48 -0.34 -14.80
CA ALA A 121 -0.51 -1.39 -14.97
C ALA A 121 -0.59 -2.32 -13.75
N TRP A 122 0.56 -2.66 -13.17
CA TRP A 122 0.61 -3.44 -11.94
C TRP A 122 -0.07 -2.70 -10.79
N LEU A 123 0.32 -1.46 -10.51
CA LEU A 123 -0.18 -0.66 -9.39
C LEU A 123 -1.70 -0.44 -9.48
N THR A 124 -2.20 -0.18 -10.69
CA THR A 124 -3.64 0.00 -10.96
C THR A 124 -4.43 -1.32 -10.94
N SER A 125 -3.76 -2.47 -11.11
CA SER A 125 -4.39 -3.79 -11.00
C SER A 125 -4.50 -4.34 -9.57
N LEU A 126 -3.85 -3.67 -8.61
CA LEU A 126 -3.82 -4.13 -7.23
C LEU A 126 -5.18 -4.01 -6.55
N THR A 127 -5.50 -5.00 -5.71
CA THR A 127 -6.70 -4.96 -4.89
C THR A 127 -6.53 -3.95 -3.75
N HIS A 128 -7.63 -3.52 -3.13
CA HIS A 128 -7.56 -2.64 -1.94
C HIS A 128 -6.73 -3.25 -0.80
N VAL A 129 -6.78 -4.58 -0.62
CA VAL A 129 -5.97 -5.30 0.38
C VAL A 129 -4.47 -5.22 0.05
N ASP A 130 -4.12 -5.24 -1.23
CA ASP A 130 -2.73 -5.12 -1.68
C ASP A 130 -2.22 -3.68 -1.58
N LEU A 131 -3.07 -2.69 -1.89
CA LEU A 131 -2.77 -1.29 -1.64
C LEU A 131 -2.52 -1.03 -0.14
N LEU A 132 -3.29 -1.65 0.76
CA LEU A 132 -3.04 -1.56 2.20
C LEU A 132 -1.67 -2.12 2.63
N LYS A 133 -1.13 -3.10 1.91
CA LYS A 133 0.24 -3.58 2.15
C LYS A 133 1.27 -2.54 1.72
N ILE A 134 1.05 -1.88 0.59
CA ILE A 134 1.90 -0.77 0.11
C ILE A 134 1.90 0.38 1.11
N THR A 135 0.72 0.76 1.63
CA THR A 135 0.61 1.87 2.60
C THR A 135 1.34 1.59 3.91
N ASN A 136 1.39 0.32 4.34
CA ASN A 136 2.08 -0.12 5.56
C ASN A 136 3.58 -0.34 5.37
N ALA A 137 4.07 -0.42 4.13
CA ALA A 137 5.48 -0.56 3.81
C ALA A 137 6.16 0.81 3.67
N THR A 138 7.49 0.85 3.85
CA THR A 138 8.26 2.06 3.57
C THR A 138 8.37 2.31 2.06
N PRO A 139 8.43 3.56 1.59
CA PRO A 139 8.63 3.85 0.16
C PRO A 139 9.83 3.11 -0.43
N MET A 140 10.94 3.00 0.30
CA MET A 140 12.12 2.26 -0.15
C MET A 140 11.81 0.77 -0.41
N GLN A 141 11.06 0.12 0.48
CA GLN A 141 10.65 -1.29 0.29
C GLN A 141 9.71 -1.46 -0.91
N VAL A 142 8.78 -0.52 -1.10
CA VAL A 142 7.85 -0.53 -2.23
C VAL A 142 8.63 -0.38 -3.54
N GLY A 143 9.56 0.58 -3.62
CA GLY A 143 10.40 0.78 -4.80
C GLY A 143 11.23 -0.46 -5.16
N LYS A 144 11.88 -1.07 -4.18
CA LYS A 144 12.60 -2.34 -4.36
C LYS A 144 11.68 -3.45 -4.86
N HIS A 145 10.46 -3.50 -4.33
CA HIS A 145 9.46 -4.47 -4.75
C HIS A 145 9.01 -4.31 -6.19
N MET A 146 8.82 -3.07 -6.62
CA MET A 146 8.49 -2.75 -8.02
C MET A 146 9.63 -3.10 -8.98
N LEU A 147 10.87 -3.06 -8.51
CA LEU A 147 12.06 -3.48 -9.28
C LEU A 147 12.36 -4.99 -9.20
N GLY A 148 11.48 -5.76 -8.56
CA GLY A 148 11.52 -7.23 -8.54
C GLY A 148 12.05 -7.87 -7.25
N GLU A 149 12.46 -7.09 -6.24
CA GLU A 149 12.89 -7.63 -4.95
C GLU A 149 11.67 -8.00 -4.08
N ARG A 150 11.67 -9.18 -3.44
CA ARG A 150 10.49 -9.61 -2.64
C ARG A 150 10.50 -9.02 -1.22
N GLU A 151 10.52 -7.70 -1.10
CA GLU A 151 10.52 -6.97 0.20
C GLU A 151 9.16 -7.01 0.91
N ILE A 152 8.05 -7.02 0.15
CA ILE A 152 6.68 -7.02 0.71
C ILE A 152 6.08 -8.43 0.56
N PRO A 153 5.99 -9.23 1.64
CA PRO A 153 5.51 -10.60 1.56
C PRO A 153 4.03 -10.66 1.19
N GLY A 154 3.69 -11.58 0.28
CA GLY A 154 2.31 -11.80 -0.17
C GLY A 154 1.77 -10.72 -1.09
N LEU A 155 2.58 -9.76 -1.53
CA LEU A 155 2.27 -8.87 -2.64
C LEU A 155 2.75 -9.49 -3.95
N LYS A 156 1.96 -9.36 -5.02
CA LYS A 156 2.36 -9.85 -6.35
C LYS A 156 3.54 -9.02 -6.86
N LEU A 157 4.55 -9.67 -7.42
CA LEU A 157 5.69 -8.97 -8.01
C LEU A 157 5.24 -8.16 -9.23
N CYS A 158 5.88 -7.00 -9.42
CA CYS A 158 5.71 -6.21 -10.63
C CYS A 158 6.28 -6.99 -11.83
N PRO A 159 5.53 -7.14 -12.93
CA PRO A 159 6.05 -7.77 -14.12
C PRO A 159 7.19 -6.93 -14.70
N THR A 160 8.21 -7.60 -15.22
CA THR A 160 9.24 -6.93 -16.01
C THR A 160 8.66 -6.44 -17.33
N MET A 161 9.30 -5.44 -17.97
CA MET A 161 8.85 -4.93 -19.27
C MET A 161 8.69 -6.05 -20.33
N ARG A 162 9.60 -7.04 -20.32
CA ARG A 162 9.53 -8.18 -21.23
C ARG A 162 8.30 -9.07 -20.98
N GLU A 163 8.01 -9.37 -19.72
CA GLU A 163 6.84 -10.17 -19.33
C GLU A 163 5.54 -9.43 -19.64
N TRP A 164 5.53 -8.11 -19.44
CA TRP A 164 4.41 -7.25 -19.79
C TRP A 164 4.13 -7.25 -21.29
N GLU A 165 5.15 -7.07 -22.12
CA GLU A 165 4.99 -7.14 -23.58
C GLU A 165 4.49 -8.50 -24.04
N GLN A 166 4.99 -9.59 -23.44
CA GLN A 166 4.52 -10.93 -23.73
C GLN A 166 3.04 -11.09 -23.35
N SER A 167 2.66 -10.69 -22.13
CA SER A 167 1.28 -10.73 -21.67
C SER A 167 0.35 -9.89 -22.55
N LYS A 168 0.80 -8.72 -23.01
CA LYS A 168 0.05 -7.86 -23.94
C LYS A 168 -0.18 -8.56 -25.29
N ARG A 169 0.85 -9.23 -25.84
CA ARG A 169 0.73 -10.02 -27.07
C ARG A 169 -0.26 -11.17 -26.89
N GLU A 170 -0.15 -11.92 -25.80
CA GLU A 170 -1.06 -13.03 -25.47
C GLU A 170 -2.51 -12.55 -25.31
N MET A 171 -2.73 -11.44 -24.60
CA MET A 171 -4.06 -10.84 -24.49
C MET A 171 -4.61 -10.40 -25.85
N THR A 172 -3.78 -9.83 -26.73
CA THR A 172 -4.24 -9.45 -28.07
C THR A 172 -4.62 -10.65 -28.93
N SER A 173 -3.90 -11.78 -28.83
CA SER A 173 -4.26 -13.01 -29.54
C SER A 173 -5.52 -13.66 -28.97
N ILE A 174 -5.65 -13.73 -27.64
CA ILE A 174 -6.85 -14.25 -26.98
C ILE A 174 -8.07 -13.39 -27.36
N THR A 175 -7.91 -12.07 -27.40
CA THR A 175 -9.01 -11.18 -27.76
C THR A 175 -9.46 -11.37 -29.21
N ALA A 176 -8.55 -11.73 -30.11
CA ALA A 176 -8.89 -12.05 -31.50
C ALA A 176 -9.67 -13.37 -31.59
N GLU A 177 -9.16 -14.44 -30.98
CA GLU A 177 -9.82 -15.75 -30.95
C GLU A 177 -11.18 -15.68 -30.23
N MET A 178 -11.24 -14.98 -29.09
CA MET A 178 -12.48 -14.78 -28.36
C MET A 178 -13.49 -13.95 -29.16
N ARG A 179 -13.04 -12.96 -29.95
CA ARG A 179 -13.91 -12.20 -30.85
C ARG A 179 -14.51 -13.09 -31.94
N GLU A 180 -13.71 -13.97 -32.52
CA GLU A 180 -14.18 -14.95 -33.51
C GLU A 180 -15.21 -15.91 -32.89
N ARG A 181 -14.88 -16.49 -31.73
CA ARG A 181 -15.81 -17.36 -30.99
C ARG A 181 -17.10 -16.65 -30.58
N MET A 182 -17.02 -15.39 -30.17
CA MET A 182 -18.21 -14.57 -29.87
C MET A 182 -19.01 -14.26 -31.14
N ALA A 183 -18.36 -14.08 -32.29
CA ALA A 183 -19.04 -13.87 -33.56
C ALA A 183 -19.79 -15.15 -34.01
N GLU A 184 -19.16 -16.32 -33.89
CA GLU A 184 -19.80 -17.61 -34.14
C GLU A 184 -20.96 -17.86 -33.18
N ALA A 185 -20.77 -17.63 -31.89
CA ALA A 185 -21.84 -17.78 -30.90
C ALA A 185 -23.00 -16.82 -31.16
N ARG A 186 -22.71 -15.58 -31.57
CA ARG A 186 -23.73 -14.60 -31.97
C ARG A 186 -24.47 -15.05 -33.22
N GLN A 187 -23.76 -15.57 -34.21
CA GLN A 187 -24.36 -16.09 -35.44
C GLN A 187 -25.24 -17.31 -35.15
N ALA A 188 -24.76 -18.29 -34.40
CA ALA A 188 -25.55 -19.45 -33.99
C ALA A 188 -26.80 -19.07 -33.18
N MET A 189 -26.69 -18.06 -32.31
CA MET A 189 -27.84 -17.53 -31.58
C MET A 189 -28.84 -16.84 -32.50
N GLN A 190 -28.35 -16.10 -33.50
CA GLN A 190 -29.20 -15.45 -34.51
C GLN A 190 -29.91 -16.49 -35.39
N ASP A 191 -29.20 -17.52 -35.84
CA ASP A 191 -29.76 -18.63 -36.62
C ASP A 191 -30.85 -19.36 -35.81
N ALA A 192 -30.60 -19.63 -34.53
CA ALA A 192 -31.60 -20.28 -33.65
C ALA A 192 -32.84 -19.40 -33.40
N LEU A 193 -32.67 -18.08 -33.33
CA LEU A 193 -33.78 -17.14 -33.23
C LEU A 193 -34.58 -17.07 -34.53
N ASP A 194 -33.90 -17.04 -35.67
CA ASP A 194 -34.54 -17.04 -36.99
C ASP A 194 -35.32 -18.35 -37.22
N ASP A 195 -34.76 -19.50 -36.84
CA ASP A 195 -35.45 -20.79 -36.86
C ASP A 195 -36.71 -20.78 -35.98
N LEU A 196 -36.63 -20.21 -34.78
CA LEU A 196 -37.78 -20.11 -33.87
C LEU A 196 -38.88 -19.21 -34.45
N VAL A 197 -38.52 -18.06 -35.01
CA VAL A 197 -39.46 -17.10 -35.59
C VAL A 197 -40.12 -17.65 -36.85
N ASN A 198 -39.37 -18.40 -37.66
CA ASN A 198 -39.89 -18.99 -38.90
C ASN A 198 -40.56 -20.35 -38.67
N HIS A 199 -40.54 -20.90 -37.46
CA HIS A 199 -41.16 -22.18 -37.17
C HIS A 199 -42.70 -22.07 -37.34
N PRO A 200 -43.35 -23.00 -38.07
CA PRO A 200 -44.77 -22.90 -38.41
C PRO A 200 -45.73 -22.93 -37.22
N SER A 201 -45.25 -23.34 -36.04
CA SER A 201 -46.03 -23.33 -34.80
C SER A 201 -45.80 -22.11 -33.91
N TRP A 202 -44.97 -21.15 -34.34
CA TRP A 202 -44.71 -19.94 -33.57
C TRP A 202 -45.80 -18.91 -33.84
N GLU A 203 -46.61 -18.60 -32.82
CA GLU A 203 -47.56 -17.50 -32.86
C GLU A 203 -47.01 -16.33 -32.01
N PRO A 204 -46.73 -15.15 -32.61
CA PRO A 204 -46.38 -13.98 -31.83
C PRO A 204 -47.56 -13.63 -30.92
N LEU A 205 -47.30 -13.49 -29.62
CA LEU A 205 -48.24 -12.89 -28.68
C LEU A 205 -48.54 -11.47 -29.16
N ARG A 206 -49.63 -11.29 -29.92
CA ARG A 206 -50.14 -9.97 -30.27
C ARG A 206 -50.67 -9.34 -28.99
N GLY A 207 -50.12 -8.17 -28.66
CA GLY A 207 -50.33 -7.50 -27.38
C GLY A 207 -51.80 -7.35 -26.98
N VAL A 208 -51.99 -7.53 -25.67
CA VAL A 208 -53.05 -6.92 -24.86
C VAL A 208 -52.68 -5.47 -24.62
#